data_AF-A0A3M1BU90-F1
#
_entry.id   AF-A0A3M1BU90-F1
#
_cell.length_a   1.000
_cell.length_b   1.000
_cell.length_c   1.000
_cell.angle_alpha   90.00
_cell.angle_beta   90.00
_cell.angle_gamma   90.00
#
_symmetry.space_group_name_H-M   'P 1'
#
loop_
_entity.id
_entity.type
_entity.pdbx_description
1 polymer ?
#
loop_
_entity_poly.entity_id
_entity_poly.type
_entity_poly.pdbx_seq_one_letter_code
_entity_poly.pdbx_strand_id
1 'polypeptide(L)'
;MQEFALGGVKDFEFNIKDPNFLNEQALWEEAKRVYSKCKDCRMCVTYCPSFPALFDAVDRHEDDIEKLSKDELALPLELCFHCKQCYFKCPYTPPHEWRIDFPHLSLRYKVWKFKNKGAKLTDKLMLNTDLVGKLSVPFAPIVNRVNNIPAFRVIMEGVMGVDRRAKLPPINSETFTSWFRKNRKPVKGENGKVALFYTCLLNYNYLERGKALLKVFE
;
A
#
# COMPACT_ATOMS: atom_id res chain seq x y z
N MET A 1 20.09 27.23 -7.43
CA MET A 1 19.94 25.78 -7.18
C MET A 1 18.71 25.33 -7.95
N GLN A 2 18.88 24.65 -9.08
CA GLN A 2 17.76 24.02 -9.77
C GLN A 2 17.07 23.05 -8.80
N GLU A 3 15.74 23.16 -8.68
CA GLU A 3 14.94 22.21 -7.91
C GLU A 3 15.03 20.84 -8.59
N PHE A 4 15.91 19.97 -8.11
CA PHE A 4 16.16 18.67 -8.73
C PHE A 4 14.96 17.71 -8.63
N ALA A 5 14.05 17.88 -7.67
CA ALA A 5 12.84 17.07 -7.55
C ALA A 5 11.62 17.82 -8.11
N LEU A 6 10.98 17.25 -9.13
CA LEU A 6 9.83 17.87 -9.79
C LEU A 6 8.52 17.42 -9.13
N GLY A 7 7.66 18.37 -8.75
CA GLY A 7 6.25 18.11 -8.42
C GLY A 7 5.98 17.42 -7.08
N GLY A 8 6.45 18.02 -5.99
CA GLY A 8 5.95 17.72 -4.64
C GLY A 8 6.64 16.59 -3.87
N VAL A 9 7.88 16.23 -4.20
CA VAL A 9 8.75 15.46 -3.30
C VAL A 9 10.03 16.24 -3.06
N LYS A 10 9.89 17.42 -2.45
CA LYS A 10 11.01 18.35 -2.20
C LYS A 10 11.42 18.23 -0.75
N ASP A 11 12.67 17.83 -0.50
CA ASP A 11 13.27 17.85 0.84
C ASP A 11 12.37 17.24 1.93
N PHE A 12 11.89 16.01 1.68
CA PHE A 12 10.94 15.24 2.52
C PHE A 12 9.48 15.69 2.51
N GLU A 13 9.14 16.83 1.89
CA GLU A 13 7.77 17.33 1.83
C GLU A 13 6.99 16.72 0.66
N PHE A 14 5.97 15.93 0.99
CA PHE A 14 4.97 15.45 0.04
C PHE A 14 3.91 16.53 -0.23
N ASN A 15 4.28 17.55 -1.01
CA ASN A 15 3.43 18.73 -1.22
C ASN A 15 2.39 18.50 -2.32
N ILE A 16 1.19 18.08 -1.92
CA ILE A 16 0.04 17.87 -2.82
C ILE A 16 -0.53 19.16 -3.44
N LYS A 17 -0.10 20.35 -2.96
CA LYS A 17 -0.53 21.64 -3.49
C LYS A 17 0.42 22.19 -4.56
N ASP A 18 1.54 21.53 -4.80
CA ASP A 18 2.46 21.91 -5.88
C ASP A 18 1.72 21.84 -7.24
N PRO A 19 1.77 22.89 -8.08
CA PRO A 19 1.06 22.91 -9.36
C PRO A 19 1.51 21.79 -10.31
N ASN A 20 2.73 21.29 -10.15
CA ASN A 20 3.26 20.18 -10.92
C ASN A 20 2.89 18.81 -10.34
N PHE A 21 2.28 18.72 -9.15
CA PHE A 21 2.00 17.45 -8.48
C PHE A 21 1.13 16.51 -9.34
N LEU A 22 0.06 17.04 -9.94
CA LEU A 22 -0.82 16.28 -10.86
C LEU A 22 -0.49 16.48 -12.34
N ASN A 23 0.56 17.24 -12.67
CA ASN A 23 0.99 17.41 -14.05
C ASN A 23 1.63 16.10 -14.55
N GLU A 24 1.05 15.52 -15.61
CA GLU A 24 1.49 14.23 -16.16
C GLU A 24 2.94 14.29 -16.66
N GLN A 25 3.30 15.35 -17.39
CA GLN A 25 4.66 15.49 -17.93
C GLN A 25 5.67 15.56 -16.79
N ALA A 26 5.44 16.41 -15.78
CA ALA A 26 6.32 16.52 -14.63
C ALA A 26 6.41 15.22 -13.81
N LEU A 27 5.39 14.36 -13.83
CA LEU A 27 5.42 13.05 -13.17
C LEU A 27 6.35 12.09 -13.91
N TRP A 28 6.25 12.03 -15.24
CA TRP A 28 7.10 11.15 -16.04
C TRP A 28 8.55 11.61 -16.09
N GLU A 29 8.80 12.92 -16.14
CA GLU A 29 10.14 13.47 -16.00
C GLU A 29 10.77 13.11 -14.65
N GLU A 30 10.01 13.23 -13.56
CA GLU A 30 10.50 12.80 -12.24
C GLU A 30 10.75 11.29 -12.17
N ALA A 31 9.90 10.48 -12.81
CA ALA A 31 10.10 9.03 -12.89
C ALA A 31 11.40 8.69 -13.63
N LYS A 32 11.63 9.29 -14.81
CA LYS A 32 12.87 9.11 -15.57
C LYS A 32 14.10 9.55 -14.79
N ARG A 33 14.03 10.69 -14.09
CA ARG A 33 15.10 11.20 -13.23
C ARG A 33 15.45 10.24 -12.08
N VAL A 34 14.45 9.67 -11.41
CA VAL A 34 14.68 8.67 -10.36
C VAL A 34 15.24 7.40 -10.96
N TYR A 35 14.68 6.95 -12.08
CA TYR A 35 15.06 5.69 -12.73
C TYR A 35 16.47 5.73 -13.28
N SER A 36 16.95 6.89 -13.77
CA SER A 36 18.32 7.04 -14.29
C SER A 36 19.34 6.69 -13.24
N LYS A 37 19.11 7.12 -12.00
CA LYS A 37 20.00 6.76 -10.91
C LYS A 37 19.75 5.36 -10.35
N CYS A 38 18.51 4.88 -10.39
CA CYS A 38 18.18 3.52 -9.95
C CYS A 38 18.82 2.46 -10.85
N LYS A 39 18.80 2.63 -12.18
CA LYS A 39 19.36 1.67 -13.14
C LYS A 39 20.88 1.54 -13.05
N ASP A 40 21.58 2.59 -12.64
CA ASP A 40 23.04 2.56 -12.45
C ASP A 40 23.42 1.86 -11.13
N CYS A 41 22.58 2.01 -10.10
CA CYS A 41 22.88 1.53 -8.75
C CYS A 41 22.45 0.09 -8.50
N ARG A 42 21.26 -0.31 -9.00
CA ARG A 42 20.64 -1.64 -8.90
C ARG A 42 20.55 -2.32 -7.52
N MET A 43 21.01 -1.68 -6.43
CA MET A 43 21.03 -2.23 -5.07
C MET A 43 19.66 -2.70 -4.56
N CYS A 44 18.58 -2.07 -5.02
CA CYS A 44 17.22 -2.35 -4.54
C CYS A 44 16.62 -3.67 -5.06
N VAL A 45 17.28 -4.36 -6.00
CA VAL A 45 16.76 -5.56 -6.68
C VAL A 45 16.35 -6.67 -5.70
N THR A 46 17.09 -6.84 -4.59
CA THR A 46 16.82 -7.88 -3.60
C THR A 46 15.73 -7.51 -2.60
N TYR A 47 15.32 -6.24 -2.54
CA TYR A 47 14.38 -5.74 -1.53
C TYR A 47 12.95 -5.62 -2.02
N CYS A 48 12.73 -5.43 -3.33
CA CYS A 48 11.44 -5.00 -3.84
C CYS A 48 11.21 -5.39 -5.32
N PRO A 49 10.05 -5.97 -5.67
CA PRO A 49 9.73 -6.38 -7.05
C PRO A 49 9.59 -5.21 -8.05
N SER A 50 9.41 -3.97 -7.57
CA SER A 50 9.40 -2.79 -8.44
C SER A 50 10.70 -2.62 -9.24
N PHE A 51 11.84 -2.97 -8.65
CA PHE A 51 13.14 -2.72 -9.28
C PHE A 51 13.52 -3.76 -10.33
N PRO A 52 13.28 -5.08 -10.16
CA PRO A 52 13.32 -6.03 -11.26
C PRO A 52 12.46 -5.57 -12.45
N ALA A 53 11.21 -5.15 -12.22
CA ALA A 53 10.35 -4.66 -13.31
C ALA A 53 10.93 -3.42 -14.03
N LEU A 54 11.59 -2.53 -13.29
CA LEU A 54 12.28 -1.37 -13.87
C LEU A 54 13.49 -1.81 -14.71
N PHE A 55 14.36 -2.64 -14.13
CA PHE A 55 15.62 -3.02 -14.78
C PHE A 55 15.38 -3.92 -16.00
N ASP A 56 14.43 -4.85 -15.92
CA ASP A 56 14.00 -5.66 -17.07
C ASP A 56 13.41 -4.80 -18.20
N ALA A 57 12.77 -3.67 -17.87
CA ALA A 57 12.30 -2.73 -18.88
C ALA A 57 13.47 -1.97 -19.51
N VAL A 58 14.35 -1.40 -18.69
CA VAL A 58 15.53 -0.64 -19.16
C VAL A 58 16.47 -1.50 -20.01
N ASP A 59 16.72 -2.75 -19.60
CA ASP A 59 17.62 -3.68 -20.30
C ASP A 59 17.06 -4.07 -21.70
N ARG A 60 15.73 -4.09 -21.89
CA ARG A 60 15.10 -4.30 -23.21
C ARG A 60 15.29 -3.13 -24.18
N HIS A 61 15.66 -1.95 -23.67
CA HIS A 61 15.86 -0.72 -24.43
C HIS A 61 17.33 -0.28 -24.45
N GLU A 62 18.27 -1.22 -24.31
CA GLU A 62 19.73 -0.96 -24.37
C GLU A 62 20.18 0.05 -23.31
N ASP A 63 19.61 -0.06 -22.10
CA ASP A 63 19.90 0.82 -20.97
C ASP A 63 19.41 2.28 -21.15
N ASP A 64 18.56 2.55 -22.14
CA ASP A 64 18.02 3.89 -22.43
C ASP A 64 16.63 4.10 -21.81
N ILE A 65 16.56 4.96 -20.79
CA ILE A 65 15.32 5.30 -20.09
C ILE A 65 14.38 6.15 -20.94
N GLU A 66 14.92 6.93 -21.87
CA GLU A 66 14.09 7.82 -22.70
C GLU A 66 13.20 7.04 -23.66
N LYS A 67 13.59 5.79 -23.98
CA LYS A 67 12.82 4.86 -24.82
C LYS A 67 11.70 4.11 -24.07
N LEU A 68 11.63 4.21 -22.74
CA LEU A 68 10.59 3.52 -21.97
C LEU A 68 9.20 4.06 -22.31
N SER A 69 8.29 3.13 -22.60
CA SER A 69 6.87 3.44 -22.74
C SER A 69 6.26 3.89 -21.40
N LYS A 70 5.11 4.57 -21.44
CA LYS A 70 4.40 4.96 -20.21
C LYS A 70 4.02 3.77 -19.32
N ASP A 71 3.72 2.61 -19.93
CA ASP A 71 3.38 1.40 -19.17
C ASP A 71 4.61 0.80 -18.49
N GLU A 72 5.77 0.84 -19.15
CA GLU A 72 7.04 0.45 -18.54
C GLU A 72 7.47 1.42 -17.42
N LEU A 73 7.21 2.72 -17.58
CA LEU A 73 7.44 3.70 -16.52
C LEU A 73 6.48 3.49 -15.33
N ALA A 74 5.23 3.11 -15.61
CA ALA A 74 4.18 2.91 -14.62
C ALA A 74 4.39 1.66 -13.77
N LEU A 75 4.78 0.54 -14.37
CA LEU A 75 4.78 -0.77 -13.71
C LEU A 75 5.58 -0.80 -12.38
N PRO A 76 6.81 -0.26 -12.30
CA PRO A 76 7.52 -0.18 -11.02
C PRO A 76 6.77 0.62 -9.95
N LEU A 77 6.12 1.72 -10.34
CA LEU A 77 5.33 2.58 -9.43
C LEU A 77 4.04 1.90 -8.97
N GLU A 78 3.44 1.06 -9.82
CA GLU A 78 2.27 0.26 -9.49
C GLU A 78 2.58 -0.81 -8.45
N LEU A 79 3.68 -1.54 -8.64
CA LEU A 79 4.12 -2.65 -7.80
C LEU A 79 4.54 -2.23 -6.38
N CYS A 80 4.84 -0.95 -6.16
CA CYS A 80 5.27 -0.46 -4.86
C CYS A 80 4.15 -0.56 -3.81
N PHE A 81 4.36 -1.31 -2.73
CA PHE A 81 3.42 -1.43 -1.61
C PHE A 81 3.84 -0.63 -0.38
N HIS A 82 4.70 0.39 -0.57
CA HIS A 82 5.12 1.35 0.47
C HIS A 82 5.74 0.74 1.74
N CYS A 83 6.45 -0.38 1.64
CA CYS A 83 7.23 -0.92 2.78
C CYS A 83 8.46 -0.08 3.16
N LYS A 84 8.86 0.86 2.29
CA LYS A 84 10.01 1.80 2.44
C LYS A 84 11.39 1.15 2.61
N GLN A 85 11.53 -0.16 2.38
CA GLN A 85 12.84 -0.82 2.46
C GLN A 85 13.87 -0.21 1.50
N CYS A 86 13.47 0.07 0.25
CA CYS A 86 14.34 0.73 -0.72
C CYS A 86 14.75 2.14 -0.32
N TYR A 87 13.90 2.87 0.40
CA TYR A 87 14.21 4.22 0.85
C TYR A 87 15.31 4.22 1.91
N PHE A 88 15.16 3.42 2.97
CA PHE A 88 16.15 3.37 4.06
C PHE A 88 17.50 2.78 3.65
N LYS A 89 17.56 2.05 2.53
CA LYS A 89 18.81 1.49 1.99
C LYS A 89 19.41 2.31 0.85
N CYS A 90 18.69 3.28 0.32
CA CYS A 90 19.16 4.07 -0.81
C CYS A 90 20.22 5.09 -0.34
N PRO A 91 21.42 5.12 -0.95
CA PRO A 91 22.45 6.10 -0.61
C PRO A 91 22.15 7.50 -1.16
N TYR A 92 21.10 7.63 -1.99
CA TYR A 92 20.75 8.85 -2.72
C TYR A 92 19.50 9.55 -2.18
N THR A 93 18.97 9.13 -1.03
CA THR A 93 17.89 9.88 -0.34
C THR A 93 18.41 11.25 0.12
N PRO A 94 17.53 12.24 0.36
CA PRO A 94 17.95 13.51 0.97
C PRO A 94 18.74 13.26 2.27
N PRO A 95 19.80 14.04 2.54
CA PRO A 95 20.20 15.29 1.87
C PRO A 95 21.08 15.12 0.62
N HIS A 96 21.25 13.90 0.09
CA HIS A 96 22.03 13.68 -1.14
C HIS A 96 21.46 14.51 -2.31
N GLU A 97 22.34 15.00 -3.19
CA GLU A 97 21.97 15.90 -4.31
C GLU A 97 20.85 15.33 -5.22
N TRP A 98 20.83 14.01 -5.38
CA TRP A 98 19.85 13.26 -6.19
C TRP A 98 18.47 13.13 -5.54
N ARG A 99 18.33 13.35 -4.23
CA ARG A 99 17.05 13.38 -3.49
C ARG A 99 16.05 12.32 -3.94
N ILE A 100 16.48 11.06 -4.01
CA ILE A 100 15.64 9.95 -4.47
C ILE A 100 14.65 9.57 -3.38
N ASP A 101 13.37 9.60 -3.72
CA ASP A 101 12.29 9.07 -2.89
C ASP A 101 11.28 8.32 -3.75
N PHE A 102 11.67 7.10 -4.11
CA PHE A 102 10.85 6.19 -4.90
C PHE A 102 9.47 5.92 -4.28
N PRO A 103 9.32 5.71 -2.95
CA PRO A 103 8.00 5.55 -2.34
C PRO A 103 7.07 6.74 -2.53
N HIS A 104 7.55 7.99 -2.39
CA HIS A 104 6.70 9.16 -2.63
C HIS A 104 6.42 9.37 -4.12
N LEU A 105 7.38 9.15 -5.01
CA LEU A 105 7.12 9.14 -6.45
C LEU A 105 6.01 8.15 -6.82
N SER A 106 6.07 6.92 -6.29
CA SER A 106 5.00 5.92 -6.48
C SER A 106 3.67 6.39 -5.91
N LEU A 107 3.65 7.01 -4.73
CA LEU A 107 2.43 7.54 -4.13
C LEU A 107 1.81 8.64 -5.01
N ARG A 108 2.62 9.58 -5.49
CA ARG A 108 2.21 10.64 -6.42
C ARG A 108 1.62 10.03 -7.69
N TYR A 109 2.30 9.06 -8.30
CA TYR A 109 1.77 8.33 -9.46
C TYR A 109 0.41 7.70 -9.19
N LYS A 110 0.22 7.05 -8.03
CA LYS A 110 -1.07 6.43 -7.66
C LYS A 110 -2.17 7.46 -7.47
N VAL A 111 -1.88 8.62 -6.90
CA VAL A 111 -2.84 9.74 -6.79
C VAL A 111 -3.20 10.27 -8.18
N TRP A 112 -2.21 10.51 -9.03
CA TRP A 112 -2.41 10.95 -10.42
C TRP A 112 -3.25 9.93 -11.21
N LYS A 113 -2.91 8.63 -11.13
CA LYS A 113 -3.64 7.54 -11.78
C LYS A 113 -5.08 7.51 -11.32
N PHE A 114 -5.33 7.61 -10.01
CA PHE A 114 -6.68 7.63 -9.46
C PHE A 114 -7.50 8.83 -9.94
N LYS A 115 -6.91 10.03 -10.01
CA LYS A 115 -7.59 11.24 -10.48
C LYS A 115 -7.94 11.19 -11.96
N ASN A 116 -7.08 10.61 -12.80
CA ASN A 116 -7.28 10.59 -14.25
C ASN A 116 -8.03 9.34 -14.76
N LYS A 117 -7.77 8.17 -14.16
CA LYS A 117 -8.32 6.88 -14.62
C LYS A 117 -9.33 6.26 -13.63
N GLY A 118 -9.45 6.80 -12.42
CA GLY A 118 -10.26 6.22 -11.36
C GLY A 118 -9.63 4.96 -10.75
N ALA A 119 -10.45 4.20 -10.03
CA ALA A 119 -10.11 2.89 -9.48
C ALA A 119 -11.14 1.84 -9.91
N LYS A 120 -10.71 0.58 -10.01
CA LYS A 120 -11.61 -0.54 -10.27
C LYS A 120 -12.63 -0.65 -9.14
N LEU A 121 -13.81 -1.21 -9.43
CA LEU A 121 -14.83 -1.43 -8.40
C LEU A 121 -14.31 -2.32 -7.27
N THR A 122 -13.55 -3.37 -7.60
CA THR A 122 -12.89 -4.21 -6.60
C THR A 122 -11.96 -3.39 -5.70
N ASP A 123 -11.12 -2.52 -6.27
CA ASP A 123 -10.20 -1.71 -5.48
C ASP A 123 -10.97 -0.80 -4.52
N LYS A 124 -12.04 -0.14 -5.00
CA LYS A 124 -12.90 0.70 -4.15
C LYS A 124 -13.55 -0.08 -3.01
N LEU A 125 -14.01 -1.31 -3.28
CA LEU A 125 -14.62 -2.18 -2.28
C LEU A 125 -13.59 -2.68 -1.26
N MET A 126 -12.47 -3.23 -1.74
CA MET A 126 -11.43 -3.85 -0.89
C MET A 126 -10.68 -2.84 -0.03
N LEU A 127 -10.45 -1.62 -0.54
CA LEU A 127 -9.86 -0.54 0.24
C LEU A 127 -10.80 -0.05 1.35
N ASN A 128 -12.11 -0.25 1.22
CA ASN A 128 -13.09 0.11 2.24
C ASN A 128 -13.32 -1.06 3.21
N THR A 129 -12.31 -1.36 4.03
CA THR A 129 -12.36 -2.47 4.99
C THR A 129 -13.50 -2.35 6.01
N ASP A 130 -13.89 -1.12 6.36
CA ASP A 130 -15.04 -0.90 7.26
C ASP A 130 -16.37 -1.28 6.63
N LEU A 131 -16.59 -0.92 5.36
CA LEU A 131 -17.78 -1.32 4.63
C LEU A 131 -17.84 -2.84 4.50
N VAL A 132 -16.76 -3.46 4.01
CA VAL A 132 -16.68 -4.91 3.85
C VAL A 132 -16.89 -5.61 5.19
N GLY A 133 -16.23 -5.14 6.25
CA GLY A 133 -16.36 -5.68 7.59
C GLY A 133 -17.78 -5.59 8.15
N LYS A 134 -18.41 -4.41 8.08
CA LYS A 134 -19.79 -4.20 8.57
C LYS A 134 -20.82 -5.05 7.84
N LEU A 135 -20.65 -5.24 6.53
CA LEU A 135 -21.53 -6.10 5.74
C LEU A 135 -21.27 -7.58 6.00
N SER A 136 -20.03 -7.97 6.29
CA SER A 136 -19.65 -9.38 6.42
C SER A 136 -19.93 -9.96 7.82
N VAL A 137 -19.75 -9.18 8.89
CA VAL A 137 -19.88 -9.67 10.28
C VAL A 137 -21.25 -10.31 10.57
N PRO A 138 -22.40 -9.72 10.20
CA PRO A 138 -23.71 -10.35 10.41
C PRO A 138 -23.88 -11.71 9.72
N PHE A 139 -23.12 -11.95 8.65
CA PHE A 139 -23.15 -13.17 7.84
C PHE A 139 -21.86 -14.00 7.98
N ALA A 140 -21.07 -13.77 9.04
CA ALA A 140 -19.73 -14.35 9.18
C ALA A 140 -19.68 -15.88 8.98
N PRO A 141 -20.61 -16.70 9.53
CA PRO A 141 -20.58 -18.15 9.29
C PRO A 141 -20.72 -18.52 7.81
N ILE A 142 -21.58 -17.80 7.08
CA ILE A 142 -21.82 -18.02 5.65
C ILE A 142 -20.60 -17.56 4.87
N VAL A 143 -20.13 -16.33 5.10
CA VAL A 143 -18.97 -15.76 4.40
C VAL A 143 -17.73 -16.63 4.59
N ASN A 144 -17.45 -17.06 5.82
CA ASN A 144 -16.31 -17.93 6.11
C ASN A 144 -16.44 -19.30 5.44
N ARG A 145 -17.64 -19.89 5.41
CA ARG A 145 -17.86 -21.17 4.72
C ARG A 145 -17.68 -21.04 3.20
N VAL A 146 -18.30 -20.03 2.60
CA VAL A 146 -18.26 -19.77 1.16
C VAL A 146 -16.83 -19.46 0.70
N ASN A 147 -16.08 -18.68 1.47
CA ASN A 147 -14.67 -18.36 1.19
C ASN A 147 -13.74 -19.59 1.20
N ASN A 148 -14.16 -20.74 1.72
CA ASN A 148 -13.39 -21.99 1.70
C ASN A 148 -13.77 -22.94 0.55
N ILE A 149 -14.76 -22.59 -0.29
CA ILE A 149 -15.20 -23.43 -1.41
C ILE A 149 -14.28 -23.19 -2.62
N PRO A 150 -13.55 -24.19 -3.15
CA PRO A 150 -12.62 -24.00 -4.27
C PRO A 150 -13.28 -23.44 -5.53
N ALA A 151 -14.47 -23.92 -5.88
CA ALA A 151 -15.22 -23.41 -7.03
C ALA A 151 -15.54 -21.91 -6.90
N PHE A 152 -15.91 -21.47 -5.69
CA PHE A 152 -16.15 -20.06 -5.41
C PHE A 152 -14.87 -19.23 -5.52
N ARG A 153 -13.70 -19.77 -5.10
CA ARG A 153 -12.40 -19.09 -5.27
C ARG A 153 -12.07 -18.84 -6.73
N VAL A 154 -12.37 -19.77 -7.63
CA VAL A 154 -12.18 -19.60 -9.09
C VAL A 154 -13.06 -18.48 -9.62
N ILE A 155 -14.34 -18.44 -9.21
CA ILE A 155 -15.27 -17.37 -9.60
C ILE A 155 -14.78 -16.02 -9.07
N MET A 156 -14.38 -15.96 -7.80
CA MET A 156 -13.88 -14.73 -7.17
C MET A 156 -12.62 -14.21 -7.87
N GLU A 157 -11.71 -15.08 -8.29
CA GLU A 157 -10.53 -14.69 -9.05
C GLU A 157 -10.92 -14.08 -10.41
N GLY A 158 -11.82 -14.72 -11.16
CA GLY A 158 -12.25 -14.22 -12.47
C GLY A 158 -13.03 -12.89 -12.40
N VAL A 159 -13.83 -12.70 -11.35
CA VAL A 159 -14.69 -11.50 -11.20
C VAL A 159 -13.98 -10.37 -10.47
N MET A 160 -13.30 -10.69 -9.38
CA MET A 160 -12.72 -9.71 -8.46
C MET A 160 -11.20 -9.60 -8.60
N GLY A 161 -10.52 -10.52 -9.27
CA GLY A 161 -9.05 -10.52 -9.38
C GLY A 161 -8.33 -10.93 -8.11
N VAL A 162 -9.05 -11.54 -7.15
CA VAL A 162 -8.44 -12.07 -5.92
C VAL A 162 -7.91 -13.46 -6.22
N ASP A 163 -6.59 -13.64 -6.19
CA ASP A 163 -5.94 -14.93 -6.49
C ASP A 163 -6.59 -16.07 -5.70
N ARG A 164 -6.96 -17.15 -6.39
CA ARG A 164 -7.70 -18.27 -5.79
C ARG A 164 -6.96 -18.92 -4.63
N ARG A 165 -5.62 -18.83 -4.61
CA ARG A 165 -4.70 -19.36 -3.58
C ARG A 165 -4.49 -18.40 -2.41
N ALA A 166 -4.93 -17.15 -2.53
CA ALA A 166 -4.80 -16.17 -1.46
C ALA A 166 -5.51 -16.63 -0.19
N LYS A 167 -4.82 -16.55 0.96
CA LYS A 167 -5.38 -16.85 2.27
C LYS A 167 -6.23 -15.68 2.73
N LEU A 168 -7.56 -15.81 2.64
CA LEU A 168 -8.47 -14.78 3.13
C LEU A 168 -8.55 -14.80 4.66
N PRO A 169 -8.52 -13.62 5.31
CA PRO A 169 -8.71 -13.54 6.74
C PRO A 169 -10.15 -13.94 7.11
N PRO A 170 -10.37 -14.78 8.15
CA PRO A 170 -11.71 -15.10 8.59
C PRO A 170 -12.41 -13.84 9.10
N ILE A 171 -13.74 -13.81 9.01
CA ILE A 171 -14.58 -12.74 9.57
C ILE A 171 -15.05 -13.16 10.97
N ASN A 172 -14.97 -12.24 11.93
CA ASN A 172 -15.47 -12.42 13.28
C ASN A 172 -17.01 -12.47 13.31
N SER A 173 -17.59 -13.22 14.24
CA SER A 173 -19.05 -13.23 14.49
C SER A 173 -19.57 -11.94 15.11
N GLU A 174 -18.72 -11.18 15.80
CA GLU A 174 -19.00 -9.83 16.29
C GLU A 174 -17.77 -8.94 16.18
N THR A 175 -17.96 -7.62 16.17
CA THR A 175 -16.84 -6.68 16.09
C THR A 175 -16.08 -6.61 17.41
N PHE A 176 -14.77 -6.35 17.36
CA PHE A 176 -13.96 -6.07 18.57
C PHE A 176 -14.57 -4.98 19.43
N THR A 177 -15.02 -3.89 18.81
CA THR A 177 -15.66 -2.77 19.50
C THR A 177 -16.94 -3.16 20.24
N SER A 178 -17.79 -3.99 19.62
CA SER A 178 -19.03 -4.50 20.23
C SER A 178 -18.70 -5.41 21.41
N TRP A 179 -17.79 -6.37 21.20
CA TRP A 179 -17.32 -7.26 22.24
C TRP A 179 -16.71 -6.49 23.42
N PHE A 180 -15.82 -5.53 23.15
CA PHE A 180 -15.14 -4.74 24.18
C PHE A 180 -16.14 -3.94 25.01
N ARG A 181 -17.14 -3.28 24.40
CA ARG A 181 -18.16 -2.54 25.15
C ARG A 181 -18.97 -3.41 26.11
N LYS A 182 -19.26 -4.66 25.71
CA LYS A 182 -19.98 -5.63 26.56
C LYS A 182 -19.11 -6.23 27.67
N ASN A 183 -17.81 -6.36 27.44
CA ASN A 183 -16.89 -7.10 28.31
C ASN A 183 -15.89 -6.23 29.08
N ARG A 184 -15.94 -4.91 28.90
CA ARG A 184 -15.03 -3.96 29.54
C ARG A 184 -15.13 -4.10 31.06
N LYS A 185 -14.00 -4.41 31.69
CA LYS A 185 -13.87 -4.39 33.14
C LYS A 185 -13.20 -3.08 33.57
N PRO A 186 -13.70 -2.42 34.63
CA PRO A 186 -12.94 -1.34 35.25
C PRO A 186 -11.65 -1.91 35.82
N VAL A 187 -10.51 -1.42 35.36
CA VAL A 187 -9.19 -1.82 35.87
C VAL A 187 -8.60 -0.65 36.64
N LYS A 188 -8.10 -0.90 37.85
CA LYS A 188 -7.26 0.06 38.56
C LYS A 188 -5.84 -0.09 38.02
N GLY A 189 -5.50 0.72 37.03
CA GLY A 189 -4.16 0.70 36.43
C GLY A 189 -3.12 1.19 37.43
N GLU A 190 -2.19 0.33 37.83
CA GLU A 190 -1.03 0.70 38.64
C GLU A 190 0.06 1.36 37.77
N ASN A 191 0.12 1.02 36.48
CA ASN A 191 1.12 1.49 35.51
C ASN A 191 0.62 2.63 34.59
N GLY A 192 -0.42 3.35 35.00
CA GLY A 192 -0.95 4.51 34.27
C GLY A 192 -2.12 4.21 33.33
N LYS A 193 -2.34 5.09 32.34
CA LYS A 193 -3.47 5.05 31.40
C LYS A 193 -3.02 4.56 30.03
N VAL A 194 -3.79 3.65 29.43
CA VAL A 194 -3.53 3.11 28.08
C VAL A 194 -4.62 3.56 27.11
N ALA A 195 -4.21 4.01 25.92
CA ALA A 195 -5.10 4.26 24.79
C ALA A 195 -4.82 3.23 23.69
N LEU A 196 -5.78 2.34 23.43
CA LEU A 196 -5.67 1.33 22.39
C LEU A 196 -6.30 1.81 21.07
N PHE A 197 -5.45 2.04 20.07
CA PHE A 197 -5.87 2.24 18.68
C PHE A 197 -5.93 0.89 17.97
N TYR A 198 -7.13 0.32 17.86
CA TYR A 198 -7.34 -0.94 17.16
C TYR A 198 -7.44 -0.73 15.65
N THR A 199 -7.00 -1.71 14.86
CA THR A 199 -7.12 -1.67 13.40
C THR A 199 -8.43 -2.31 12.93
N CYS A 200 -8.80 -2.09 11.67
CA CYS A 200 -9.94 -2.76 11.05
C CYS A 200 -9.80 -4.30 11.11
N LEU A 201 -8.58 -4.84 11.03
CA LEU A 201 -8.32 -6.27 11.16
C LEU A 201 -8.65 -6.80 12.56
N LEU A 202 -8.30 -6.08 13.63
CA LEU A 202 -8.76 -6.44 14.98
C LEU A 202 -10.29 -6.39 15.06
N ASN A 203 -10.88 -5.35 14.47
CA ASN A 203 -12.32 -5.13 14.55
C ASN A 203 -13.13 -6.22 13.84
N TYR A 204 -12.74 -6.65 12.64
CA TYR A 204 -13.56 -7.52 11.79
C TYR A 204 -13.02 -8.93 11.57
N ASN A 205 -11.72 -9.20 11.78
CA ASN A 205 -11.12 -10.48 11.36
C ASN A 205 -10.42 -11.29 12.47
N TYR A 206 -9.79 -10.61 13.43
CA TYR A 206 -8.93 -11.26 14.43
C TYR A 206 -9.32 -10.83 15.84
N LEU A 207 -10.57 -11.08 16.22
CA LEU A 207 -11.11 -10.70 17.53
C LEU A 207 -10.24 -11.19 18.69
N GLU A 208 -9.79 -12.44 18.62
CA GLU A 208 -8.97 -13.06 19.68
C GLU A 208 -7.63 -12.34 19.90
N ARG A 209 -7.04 -11.75 18.86
CA ARG A 209 -5.81 -10.95 19.03
C ARG A 209 -6.09 -9.67 19.81
N GLY A 210 -7.24 -9.04 19.58
CA GLY A 210 -7.69 -7.89 20.36
C GLY A 210 -7.96 -8.26 21.82
N LYS A 211 -8.61 -9.40 22.07
CA LYS A 211 -8.85 -9.91 23.43
C LYS A 211 -7.54 -10.20 24.16
N ALA A 212 -6.59 -10.85 23.48
CA ALA A 212 -5.28 -11.15 24.05
C ALA A 212 -4.50 -9.88 24.38
N LEU A 213 -4.54 -8.87 23.50
CA LEU A 213 -3.89 -7.59 23.73
C LEU A 213 -4.47 -6.86 24.96
N LEU A 214 -5.79 -6.89 25.12
CA LEU A 214 -6.43 -6.30 26.31
C LEU A 214 -5.98 -7.00 27.60
N LYS A 215 -5.88 -8.33 27.62
CA LYS A 215 -5.37 -9.06 28.80
C LYS A 215 -3.94 -8.71 29.22
N VAL A 216 -3.15 -8.09 28.33
CA VAL A 216 -1.80 -7.61 28.66
C VAL A 216 -1.84 -6.20 29.29
N PHE A 217 -2.85 -5.41 28.94
CA PHE A 217 -3.02 -4.03 29.41
C PHE A 217 -3.92 -3.91 30.65
N GLU A 218 -4.85 -4.84 30.83
CA GLU A 218 -5.68 -5.02 32.03
C GLU A 218 -4.93 -5.82 33.10
#